data_AF-A0A3R8KUM6-F1
#
_entry.id   AF-A0A3R8KUM6-F1
#
_cell.length_a   1.000
_cell.length_b   1.000
_cell.length_c   1.000
_cell.angle_alpha   90.00
_cell.angle_beta   90.00
_cell.angle_gamma   90.00
#
_symmetry.space_group_name_H-M   'P 1'
#
loop_
_entity.id
_entity.type
_entity.pdbx_description
1 polymer ?
#
loop_
_entity_poly.entity_id
_entity_poly.type
_entity_poly.pdbx_seq_one_letter_code
_entity_poly.pdbx_strand_id
1 'polypeptide(L)'
;MAGLGYIIFFLPMIVMNESKFARFHANQILLLLIPEVAITFVGTILSTMLMASFSFGLAGIISFIMVAISIAIGVVAIMNMIAAFRGEAKRVPFIGHITIIKNSNDMF
;
A
#
# COMPACT_ATOMS: atom_id res chain seq x y z
N MET A 1 -17.33 3.08 6.40
CA MET A 1 -16.14 3.93 6.64
C MET A 1 -14.79 3.26 6.30
N ALA A 2 -14.69 1.92 6.17
CA ALA A 2 -13.41 1.27 5.85
C ALA A 2 -12.85 1.55 4.43
N GLY A 3 -13.70 1.62 3.40
CA GLY A 3 -13.25 1.86 2.02
C GLY A 3 -12.59 3.23 1.80
N LEU A 4 -12.96 4.27 2.56
CA LEU A 4 -12.37 5.61 2.43
C LEU A 4 -10.87 5.64 2.79
N GLY A 5 -10.39 4.73 3.64
CA GLY A 5 -8.98 4.61 3.99
C GLY A 5 -8.08 4.22 2.82
N TYR A 6 -8.63 3.66 1.74
CA TYR A 6 -7.87 3.36 0.51
C TYR A 6 -7.69 4.58 -0.40
N ILE A 7 -8.58 5.59 -0.29
CA ILE A 7 -8.48 6.86 -1.03
C ILE A 7 -7.48 7.79 -0.34
N ILE A 8 -7.50 7.82 0.99
CA ILE A 8 -6.54 8.56 1.82
C ILE A 8 -5.49 7.56 2.31
N PHE A 9 -4.59 7.13 1.42
CA PHE A 9 -3.48 6.19 1.67
C PHE A 9 -2.72 6.41 3.00
N PHE A 10 -2.87 7.57 3.64
CA PHE A 10 -2.21 7.97 4.89
C PHE A 10 -2.88 7.55 6.20
N LEU A 11 -4.13 7.07 6.26
CA LEU A 11 -4.81 6.90 7.57
C LEU A 11 -5.45 5.53 7.82
N PRO A 12 -4.69 4.40 7.72
CA PRO A 12 -5.14 3.13 8.30
C PRO A 12 -5.44 3.23 9.81
N MET A 13 -4.79 4.17 10.52
CA MET A 13 -4.92 4.34 11.98
C MET A 13 -6.23 5.00 12.42
N ILE A 14 -6.86 5.87 11.60
CA ILE A 14 -8.16 6.48 11.98
C ILE A 14 -9.29 5.45 11.93
N VAL A 15 -9.15 4.44 11.07
CA VAL A 15 -10.18 3.41 10.85
C VAL A 15 -10.12 2.31 11.93
N MET A 16 -9.06 2.25 12.76
CA MET A 16 -8.71 1.03 13.50
C MET A 16 -9.61 0.69 14.71
N ASN A 17 -10.38 1.63 15.26
CA ASN A 17 -10.92 1.46 16.62
C ASN A 17 -12.25 0.70 16.73
N GLU A 18 -12.96 0.47 15.62
CA GLU A 18 -14.40 0.12 15.72
C GLU A 18 -14.72 -1.38 15.54
N SER A 19 -13.96 -2.17 14.76
CA SER A 19 -14.32 -3.59 14.51
C SER A 19 -13.19 -4.49 13.99
N LYS A 20 -13.37 -5.83 14.09
CA LYS A 20 -12.48 -6.83 13.46
C LYS A 20 -12.33 -6.60 11.95
N PHE A 21 -13.42 -6.23 11.28
CA PHE A 21 -13.44 -5.92 9.85
C PHE A 21 -12.65 -4.65 9.52
N ALA A 22 -12.86 -3.58 10.29
CA ALA A 22 -12.15 -2.32 10.12
C ALA A 22 -10.63 -2.50 10.33
N ARG A 23 -10.23 -3.27 11.35
CA ARG A 23 -8.83 -3.63 11.59
C ARG A 23 -8.23 -4.49 10.49
N PHE A 24 -8.97 -5.46 9.97
CA PHE A 24 -8.53 -6.27 8.83
C PHE A 24 -8.18 -5.37 7.64
N HIS A 25 -9.07 -4.46 7.25
CA HIS A 25 -8.81 -3.54 6.14
C HIS A 25 -7.71 -2.52 6.47
N ALA A 26 -7.62 -2.03 7.71
CA ALA A 26 -6.49 -1.18 8.13
C ALA A 26 -5.14 -1.90 7.95
N ASN A 27 -5.07 -3.19 8.29
CA ASN A 27 -3.88 -3.99 8.06
C ASN A 27 -3.59 -4.18 6.57
N GLN A 28 -4.62 -4.47 5.75
CA GLN A 28 -4.46 -4.60 4.31
C GLN A 28 -4.00 -3.28 3.64
N ILE A 29 -4.53 -2.13 4.08
CA ILE A 29 -4.10 -0.80 3.64
C ILE A 29 -2.62 -0.60 4.00
N LEU A 30 -2.23 -0.91 5.24
CA LEU A 30 -0.84 -0.75 5.69
C LEU A 30 0.13 -1.62 4.89
N LEU A 31 -0.28 -2.83 4.52
CA LEU A 31 0.50 -3.72 3.66
C LEU A 31 0.67 -3.19 2.23
N LEU A 32 -0.23 -2.36 1.72
CA LEU A 32 -0.04 -1.68 0.43
C LEU A 32 0.80 -0.40 0.57
N LEU A 33 0.61 0.34 1.66
CA LEU A 33 1.32 1.60 1.91
C LEU A 33 2.83 1.39 2.11
N ILE A 34 3.23 0.39 2.88
CA ILE A 34 4.65 0.17 3.20
C ILE A 34 5.50 -0.06 1.93
N PRO A 35 5.15 -1.00 1.03
CA PRO A 35 5.87 -1.18 -0.23
C PRO A 35 5.84 0.07 -1.11
N GLU A 36 4.71 0.75 -1.22
CA GLU A 36 4.58 1.96 -2.05
C GLU A 36 5.55 3.06 -1.60
N VAL A 37 5.62 3.31 -0.29
CA VAL A 37 6.56 4.27 0.30
C VAL A 37 8.01 3.84 0.05
N ALA A 38 8.32 2.55 0.24
CA ALA A 38 9.68 2.03 0.02
C ALA A 38 10.12 2.16 -1.45
N ILE A 39 9.26 1.77 -2.40
CA ILE A 39 9.53 1.85 -3.84
C ILE A 39 9.70 3.30 -4.27
N THR A 40 8.82 4.20 -3.83
CA THR A 40 8.90 5.63 -4.15
C THR A 40 10.21 6.24 -3.64
N PHE A 41 10.59 5.92 -2.40
CA PHE A 41 11.82 6.44 -1.79
C PHE A 41 13.07 5.93 -2.52
N VAL A 42 13.19 4.62 -2.71
CA VAL A 42 14.32 3.99 -3.42
C VAL A 42 14.40 4.49 -4.86
N GLY A 43 13.27 4.56 -5.56
CA GLY A 43 13.19 5.03 -6.94
C GLY A 43 13.60 6.48 -7.11
N THR A 44 13.20 7.34 -6.18
CA THR A 44 13.58 8.77 -6.19
C THR A 44 15.08 8.93 -6.00
N ILE A 45 15.69 8.23 -5.04
CA ILE A 45 17.14 8.26 -4.81
C ILE A 45 17.88 7.77 -6.05
N LEU A 46 17.52 6.58 -6.57
CA LEU A 46 18.18 5.98 -7.71
C LEU A 46 18.07 6.85 -8.97
N SER A 47 16.87 7.35 -9.27
CA SER A 47 16.64 8.24 -10.40
C SER A 47 17.45 9.53 -10.28
N THR A 48 17.52 10.13 -9.08
CA THR A 48 18.30 11.36 -8.83
C THR A 48 19.80 11.13 -9.04
N MET A 49 20.34 10.03 -8.54
CA MET A 49 21.76 9.66 -8.74
C MET A 49 22.10 9.43 -10.21
N LEU A 50 21.20 8.78 -10.97
CA LEU A 50 21.40 8.52 -12.39
C LEU A 50 21.31 9.79 -13.23
N MET A 51 20.37 10.69 -12.90
CA MET A 51 20.30 12.00 -13.53
C MET A 51 21.56 12.83 -13.28
N ALA A 52 22.09 12.81 -12.04
CA ALA A 52 23.34 13.50 -11.71
C ALA A 52 24.57 12.93 -12.46
N SER A 53 24.48 11.65 -12.87
CA SER A 53 25.53 10.96 -13.64
C SER A 53 25.35 11.08 -15.16
N PHE A 54 24.45 11.95 -15.65
CA PHE A 54 24.07 12.12 -17.07
C PHE A 54 23.51 10.85 -17.74
N SER A 55 23.08 9.85 -16.97
CA SER A 55 22.52 8.58 -17.44
C SER A 55 21.01 8.68 -17.70
N PHE A 56 20.58 9.64 -18.53
CA PHE A 56 19.17 9.99 -18.71
C PHE A 56 18.29 8.85 -19.23
N GLY A 57 18.80 8.03 -20.15
CA GLY A 57 18.05 6.89 -20.68
C GLY A 57 17.73 5.85 -19.60
N LEU A 58 18.71 5.51 -18.77
CA LEU A 58 18.53 4.57 -17.66
C LEU A 58 17.63 5.14 -16.56
N ALA A 59 17.78 6.45 -16.25
CA ALA A 59 16.89 7.14 -15.32
C ALA A 59 15.42 7.05 -15.79
N GLY A 60 15.17 7.33 -17.08
CA GLY A 60 13.82 7.25 -17.66
C GLY A 60 13.21 5.85 -17.58
N ILE A 61 13.98 4.79 -17.86
CA ILE A 61 13.53 3.39 -17.74
C ILE A 61 13.14 3.07 -16.30
N ILE A 62 13.96 3.46 -15.33
CA ILE A 62 13.68 3.23 -13.91
C ILE A 62 12.44 3.99 -13.47
N SER A 63 12.31 5.27 -13.82
CA SER A 63 11.11 6.05 -13.50
C SER A 63 9.85 5.40 -14.08
N PHE A 64 9.91 4.91 -15.32
CA PHE A 64 8.78 4.20 -15.94
C PHE A 64 8.40 2.93 -15.18
N ILE A 65 9.38 2.10 -14.79
CA ILE A 65 9.14 0.88 -14.00
C ILE A 65 8.49 1.23 -12.66
N MET A 66 8.97 2.26 -11.97
CA MET A 66 8.39 2.67 -10.69
C MET A 66 6.93 3.10 -10.84
N VAL A 67 6.61 3.91 -11.85
CA VAL A 67 5.21 4.31 -12.13
C VAL A 67 4.34 3.11 -12.43
N ALA A 68 4.82 2.15 -13.22
CA ALA A 68 4.06 0.94 -13.54
C ALA A 68 3.74 0.11 -12.27
N ILE A 69 4.70 0.00 -11.34
CA ILE A 69 4.50 -0.68 -10.05
C ILE A 69 3.49 0.08 -9.18
N SER A 70 3.61 1.40 -9.06
CA SER A 70 2.67 2.23 -8.30
C SER A 70 1.24 2.13 -8.85
N ILE A 71 1.07 2.07 -10.18
CA ILE A 71 -0.25 1.83 -10.80
C ILE A 71 -0.79 0.46 -10.41
N ALA A 72 0.03 -0.60 -10.43
CA ALA A 72 -0.40 -1.93 -10.03
C ALA A 72 -0.85 -1.98 -8.56
N ILE A 73 -0.10 -1.33 -7.66
CA ILE A 73 -0.48 -1.18 -6.25
C ILE A 73 -1.80 -0.41 -6.12
N GLY A 74 -1.97 0.68 -6.87
CA GLY A 74 -3.20 1.47 -6.91
C GLY A 74 -4.43 0.66 -7.36
N VAL A 75 -4.28 -0.19 -8.38
CA VAL A 75 -5.35 -1.10 -8.84
C VAL A 75 -5.73 -2.08 -7.73
N VAL A 76 -4.75 -2.66 -7.02
CA VAL A 76 -5.01 -3.54 -5.87
C VAL A 76 -5.72 -2.79 -4.74
N ALA A 77 -5.34 -1.55 -4.46
CA ALA A 77 -6.00 -0.71 -3.47
C ALA A 77 -7.48 -0.49 -3.81
N ILE A 78 -7.80 -0.15 -5.07
CA ILE A 78 -9.18 0.03 -5.54
C ILE A 78 -9.98 -1.27 -5.42
N MET A 79 -9.41 -2.41 -5.81
CA MET A 79 -10.10 -3.71 -5.67
C MET A 79 -10.43 -4.03 -4.20
N ASN A 80 -9.50 -3.76 -3.28
CA ASN A 80 -9.72 -3.98 -1.85
C ASN A 80 -10.71 -2.97 -1.26
N MET A 81 -10.73 -1.72 -1.76
CA MET A 81 -11.74 -0.73 -1.41
C MET A 81 -13.15 -1.18 -1.81
N ILE A 82 -13.32 -1.68 -3.04
CA ILE A 82 -14.60 -2.19 -3.52
C ILE A 82 -15.06 -3.38 -2.66
N ALA A 83 -14.16 -4.31 -2.35
CA ALA A 83 -14.45 -5.42 -1.44
C ALA A 83 -14.89 -4.90 -0.05
N ALA A 84 -14.19 -3.90 0.49
CA ALA A 84 -14.54 -3.29 1.78
C ALA A 84 -15.94 -2.66 1.78
N PHE A 85 -16.35 -2.00 0.68
CA PHE A 85 -17.70 -1.46 0.53
C PHE A 85 -18.77 -2.52 0.36
N ARG A 86 -18.41 -3.72 -0.11
CA ARG A 86 -19.29 -4.90 -0.17
C ARG A 86 -19.35 -5.67 1.15
N GLY A 87 -18.58 -5.28 2.16
CA GLY A 87 -18.46 -6.02 3.43
C GLY A 87 -17.60 -7.28 3.32
N GLU A 88 -16.77 -7.40 2.28
CA GLU A 88 -15.93 -8.57 2.01
C GLU A 88 -14.50 -8.36 2.54
N ALA A 89 -14.04 -9.28 3.39
CA ALA A 89 -12.66 -9.28 3.91
C ALA A 89 -11.67 -9.89 2.91
N LYS A 90 -11.42 -9.19 1.80
CA LYS A 90 -10.46 -9.62 0.77
C LYS A 90 -9.02 -9.22 1.16
N ARG A 91 -8.10 -10.16 1.03
CA ARG A 91 -6.66 -9.93 1.28
C ARG A 91 -5.98 -9.36 0.04
N VAL A 92 -4.98 -8.52 0.24
CA VAL A 92 -4.11 -8.08 -0.86
C VAL A 92 -3.26 -9.26 -1.35
N PRO A 93 -2.93 -9.33 -2.65
CA PRO A 93 -2.12 -10.40 -3.19
C PRO A 93 -0.73 -10.48 -2.53
N PHE A 94 -0.16 -11.69 -2.51
CA PHE A 94 1.19 -12.02 -2.02
C PHE A 94 1.44 -11.79 -0.52
N ILE A 95 1.14 -10.62 0.01
CA ILE A 95 1.50 -10.19 1.37
C ILE A 95 0.30 -10.03 2.30
N GLY A 96 -0.94 -10.17 1.81
CA GLY A 96 -2.16 -9.93 2.59
C GLY A 96 -2.39 -10.88 3.78
N HIS A 97 -1.56 -11.92 3.91
CA HIS A 97 -1.55 -12.85 5.04
C HIS A 97 -0.77 -12.32 6.26
N ILE A 98 0.10 -11.32 6.08
CA ILE A 98 0.89 -10.72 7.15
C ILE A 98 -0.03 -9.88 8.05
N THR A 99 0.15 -9.97 9.36
CA THR A 99 -0.59 -9.17 10.35
C THR A 99 0.37 -8.27 11.11
N ILE A 100 0.28 -6.97 10.84
CA ILE A 100 1.02 -5.90 11.52
C ILE A 100 0.19 -5.35 12.69
N ILE A 101 -1.11 -5.14 12.47
CA ILE A 101 -2.03 -4.64 13.50
C ILE A 101 -2.56 -5.83 14.30
N LYS A 102 -2.06 -6.04 15.52
CA LYS A 102 -2.46 -7.13 16.43
C LYS A 102 -3.58 -6.71 17.40
N ASN A 103 -4.36 -7.66 17.88
CA ASN A 103 -5.33 -7.46 18.96
C ASN A 103 -4.77 -7.92 20.32
N SER A 104 -5.28 -7.37 21.42
CA SER A 104 -4.99 -7.84 22.79
C SER A 104 -5.41 -9.29 23.02
N ASN A 105 -6.49 -9.72 22.36
CA ASN A 105 -6.97 -11.10 22.45
C ASN A 105 -6.20 -12.07 21.56
N ASP A 106 -5.27 -11.58 20.73
CA ASP A 106 -4.38 -12.43 19.92
C ASP A 106 -3.02 -12.62 20.61
N MET A 107 -2.84 -12.07 21.82
CA MET A 107 -1.60 -12.12 22.62
C MET A 107 -1.66 -13.11 23.79
N PHE A 108 -2.77 -13.86 23.92
CA PHE A 108 -2.99 -14.89 24.95
C PHE A 108 -3.59 -16.15 24.32
#